data_AF-X1LA87-F1
#
_entry.id   AF-X1LA87-F1
#
_cell.length_a   1.000
_cell.length_b   1.000
_cell.length_c   1.000
_cell.angle_alpha   90.00
_cell.angle_beta   90.00
_cell.angle_gamma   90.00
#
_symmetry.space_group_name_H-M   'P 1'
#
loop_
_entity.id
_entity.type
_entity.pdbx_description
1 polymer ?
#
loop_
_entity_poly.entity_id
_entity_poly.type
_entity_poly.pdbx_seq_one_letter_code
_entity_poly.pdbx_strand_id
1 'polypeptide(L)' 'IVQECIKNGVFVPTAGINKNLLRMLVSLEITDEQLDEALDVLEKAVDKV' A
#
# COMPACT_ATOMS: atom_id res chain seq x y z
N ILE A 1 -1.57 0.64 -9.36
CA ILE A 1 -1.32 0.33 -7.93
C ILE A 1 -1.41 1.58 -7.03
N VAL A 2 -0.39 2.43 -6.87
CA VAL A 2 -0.39 3.53 -5.86
C VAL A 2 -1.61 4.47 -5.91
N GLN A 3 -2.02 4.92 -7.10
CA GLN A 3 -3.19 5.78 -7.26
C GLN A 3 -4.49 5.09 -6.84
N GLU A 4 -4.59 3.78 -7.08
CA GLU A 4 -5.73 2.98 -6.65
C GLU A 4 -5.73 2.84 -5.12
N CYS A 5 -4.59 2.59 -4.48
CA CYS A 5 -4.51 2.54 -3.02
C CYS A 5 -4.93 3.88 -2.39
N ILE A 6 -4.42 5.02 -2.89
CA ILE A 6 -4.76 6.35 -2.37
C ILE A 6 -6.26 6.64 -2.52
N LYS A 7 -6.85 6.29 -3.67
CA LYS A 7 -8.29 6.46 -3.91
C LYS A 7 -9.15 5.68 -2.92
N ASN A 8 -8.65 4.55 -2.43
CA ASN A 8 -9.31 3.70 -1.43
C ASN A 8 -8.80 3.95 0.00
N GLY A 9 -8.14 5.09 0.25
CA GLY A 9 -7.77 5.52 1.61
C GLY A 9 -6.44 4.97 2.14
N VAL A 10 -5.66 4.26 1.33
CA VAL A 10 -4.38 3.65 1.75
C VAL A 10 -3.20 4.36 1.11
N PHE A 11 -2.33 4.92 1.93
CA PHE A 11 -1.08 5.53 1.48
C PHE A 11 0.05 4.51 1.41
N VAL A 12 0.64 4.34 0.22
CA VAL A 12 1.80 3.45 0.00
C VAL A 12 2.92 4.23 -0.71
N PRO A 13 4.09 4.44 -0.08
CA PRO A 13 5.20 5.12 -0.71
C PRO A 13 5.91 4.27 -1.76
N THR A 14 6.43 4.93 -2.80
CA THR A 14 7.31 4.32 -3.81
C THR A 14 8.80 4.52 -3.48
N ALA A 15 9.67 3.77 -4.14
CA ALA A 15 11.12 3.88 -4.08
C ALA A 15 11.82 3.27 -5.30
N GLY A 16 13.16 3.26 -5.25
CA GLY A 16 14.05 2.73 -6.27
C GLY A 16 14.40 3.75 -7.34
N ILE A 17 15.60 3.63 -7.92
CA ILE A 17 16.07 4.50 -9.02
C ILE A 17 15.06 4.46 -10.19
N ASN A 18 14.50 3.29 -10.46
CA ASN A 18 13.52 3.06 -11.52
C ASN A 18 12.06 3.26 -11.07
N LYS A 19 11.82 3.74 -9.84
CA LYS A 19 10.49 4.00 -9.27
C LYS A 19 9.54 2.79 -9.30
N ASN A 20 10.09 1.58 -9.24
CA ASN A 20 9.38 0.32 -9.40
C ASN A 20 9.27 -0.49 -8.11
N LEU A 21 9.54 0.12 -6.95
CA LEU A 21 9.40 -0.53 -5.64
C LEU A 21 8.29 0.15 -4.84
N LEU A 22 7.41 -0.65 -4.25
CA LEU A 22 6.50 -0.22 -3.19
C LEU A 22 7.15 -0.50 -1.84
N ARG A 23 6.93 0.39 -0.86
CA ARG A 23 7.43 0.22 0.50
C ARG A 23 6.29 0.24 1.50
N MET A 24 6.38 -0.63 2.49
CA MET A 24 5.53 -0.59 3.68
C MET A 24 6.31 0.10 4.80
N LEU A 25 6.04 1.40 4.99
CA LEU A 25 6.64 2.22 6.04
C LEU A 25 5.52 2.65 6.99
N VAL A 26 4.97 1.67 7.72
CA VAL A 26 3.86 1.86 8.65
C VAL A 26 4.36 2.18 10.06
N SER A 27 3.48 2.71 10.91
CA SER A 27 3.75 2.85 12.34
C SER A 27 4.01 1.48 12.96
N LEU A 28 4.92 1.38 13.94
CA LEU A 28 5.09 0.15 14.73
C LEU A 28 3.92 -0.09 15.71
N GLU A 29 3.13 0.95 15.98
CA GLU A 29 1.91 0.89 16.81
C GLU A 29 0.65 0.59 15.97
N ILE A 30 0.78 0.36 14.66
CA ILE A 30 -0.37 -0.01 13.83
C ILE A 30 -1.00 -1.30 14.36
N THR A 31 -2.34 -1.38 14.37
CA THR A 31 -3.00 -2.63 14.75
C THR A 31 -2.96 -3.64 13.62
N ASP A 32 -3.04 -4.93 13.95
CA ASP A 32 -3.11 -6.00 12.96
C ASP A 32 -4.30 -5.80 12.01
N GLU A 33 -5.48 -5.44 12.54
CA GLU A 33 -6.68 -5.16 11.75
C GLU A 33 -6.47 -4.01 10.74
N GLN A 34 -5.84 -2.91 11.16
CA GLN A 34 -5.54 -1.79 10.26
C GLN A 34 -4.53 -2.17 9.18
N LEU A 35 -3.54 -2.99 9.53
CA LEU A 35 -2.54 -3.45 8.58
C LEU A 35 -3.18 -4.40 7.55
N ASP A 36 -4.01 -5.33 8.00
CA ASP A 36 -4.73 -6.28 7.15
C ASP A 36 -5.67 -5.56 6.18
N GLU A 37 -6.47 -4.59 6.66
CA GLU A 37 -7.31 -3.75 5.80
C GLU A 37 -6.50 -3.01 4.72
N ALA A 38 -5.33 -2.48 5.08
CA ALA A 38 -4.47 -1.79 4.13
C ALA A 38 -3.87 -2.74 3.09
N LEU A 39 -3.50 -3.96 3.51
CA LEU A 39 -2.96 -5.00 2.62
C LEU A 39 -4.03 -5.52 1.65
N ASP A 40 -5.28 -5.71 2.10
CA ASP A 40 -6.41 -6.08 1.25
C ASP A 40 -6.63 -5.07 0.11
N VAL A 41 -6.53 -3.77 0.41
CA VAL A 41 -6.62 -2.71 -0.60
C VAL A 41 -5.44 -2.76 -1.57
N LEU A 42 -4.23 -3.05 -1.08
CA LEU A 42 -3.05 -3.18 -1.91
C LEU A 42 -3.15 -4.38 -2.86
N GLU A 43 -3.60 -5.54 -2.37
CA GLU A 43 -3.78 -6.74 -3.19
C GLU A 43 -4.79 -6.49 -4.32
N LYS A 44 -5.97 -5.95 -4.00
CA LYS A 44 -6.97 -5.55 -5.00
C LYS A 44 -6.44 -4.54 -6.01
N ALA A 45 -5.49 -3.67 -5.61
CA ALA A 45 -4.88 -2.69 -6.49
C ALA A 45 -3.80 -3.29 -7.42
N VAL A 46 -3.18 -4.40 -7.02
CA VAL A 46 -2.22 -5.18 -7.81
C VAL A 46 -2.96 -6.04 -8.84
N ASP A 47 -4.05 -6.72 -8.44
CA ASP A 47 -4.86 -7.57 -9.32
C ASP A 47 -5.46 -6.85 -10.53
N LYS A 48 -5.55 -5.52 -10.47
CA LYS A 48 -6.10 -4.67 -11.55
C LYS A 48 -5.07 -4.33 -12.65
N VAL A 49 -3.83 -4.80 -12.56
CA VAL A 49 -2.72 -4.37 -13.44
C VAL A 49 -2.04 -5.54 -14.13
#